data_AF-A0A380TKX3-F1
#
_entry.id   AF-A0A380TKX3-F1
#
_cell.length_a   1.000
_cell.length_b   1.000
_cell.length_c   1.000
_cell.angle_alpha   90.00
_cell.angle_beta   90.00
_cell.angle_gamma   90.00
#
_symmetry.space_group_name_H-M   'P 1'
#
loop_
_entity.id
_entity.type
_entity.pdbx_description
1 polymer ?
#
loop_
_entity_poly.entity_id
_entity_poly.type
_entity_poly.pdbx_seq_one_letter_code
_entity_poly.pdbx_strand_id
1 'polypeptide(L)'
;MNTAQHFAMLPVAPKREIHAALVEHLVSKARGRPPKGEARQYQHLHLADVARLAAGDSARQMDLDQLLSVTFSAGSHSTSDFPGLLQDAANKVLLETLEAAPPSYRAWAQRRQFRDFKAHKFLRVGDFPAFQAVPEPATMKLGTVDESRETVTLVSYTSGISFTREALINDDLGALTAIGNSIATRAAATEGELSYSLLATNPVMSDGEALFSEAHGNLAASGSALDVTSLAAGRKAMRQQVHGTMLLNLSPRFLVCGPAYETDGDRVLAEITPNSAANVNPFSGKLELVVDANITGNAWYLFADPAAWPSIVYGHLRNLESAEVWVTRNANTRALDIHAGLDFAVGAIDYRGAYCNPGA
;
A
#
# COMPACT_ATOMS: atom_id res chain seq x y z
N MET A 1 -31.64 26.72 -24.43
CA MET A 1 -30.48 26.42 -25.30
C MET A 1 -30.48 24.92 -25.53
N ASN A 2 -30.60 24.46 -26.77
CA ASN A 2 -30.65 23.03 -27.07
C ASN A 2 -29.27 22.42 -26.78
N THR A 3 -29.19 21.21 -26.23
CA THR A 3 -27.91 20.54 -25.86
C THR A 3 -26.91 20.56 -27.02
N ALA A 4 -27.39 20.38 -28.25
CA ALA A 4 -26.59 20.47 -29.48
C ALA A 4 -25.89 21.83 -29.70
N GLN A 5 -26.47 22.95 -29.27
CA GLN A 5 -25.88 24.29 -29.42
C GLN A 5 -24.81 24.57 -28.35
N HIS A 6 -24.87 23.91 -27.20
CA HIS A 6 -23.87 24.06 -26.14
C HIS A 6 -22.55 23.34 -26.48
N PHE A 7 -22.60 22.26 -27.26
CA PHE A 7 -21.39 21.53 -27.70
C PHE A 7 -20.60 22.24 -28.80
N ALA A 8 -21.18 23.20 -29.52
CA ALA A 8 -20.52 23.93 -30.61
C ALA A 8 -19.60 25.07 -30.11
N MET A 9 -19.68 25.46 -28.84
CA MET A 9 -18.89 26.55 -28.24
C MET A 9 -17.66 26.07 -27.45
N LEU A 10 -17.40 24.76 -27.38
CA LEU A 10 -16.22 24.24 -26.68
C LEU A 10 -14.96 24.48 -27.53
N PRO A 11 -13.90 25.10 -26.98
CA PRO A 11 -12.67 25.35 -27.71
C PRO A 11 -12.01 24.03 -28.11
N VAL A 12 -11.59 23.94 -29.39
CA VAL A 12 -10.88 22.78 -29.95
C VAL A 12 -9.43 22.83 -29.48
N ALA A 13 -9.19 22.40 -28.24
CA ALA A 13 -7.85 22.07 -27.77
C ALA A 13 -7.37 20.77 -28.48
N PRO A 14 -6.04 20.56 -28.63
CA PRO A 14 -5.53 19.28 -29.14
C PRO A 14 -6.11 18.10 -28.34
N LYS A 15 -6.44 16.99 -29.00
CA LYS A 15 -7.17 15.83 -28.40
C LYS A 15 -6.61 15.37 -27.05
N ARG A 16 -5.29 15.48 -26.84
CA ARG A 16 -4.62 15.11 -25.58
C ARG A 16 -4.94 16.05 -24.41
N GLU A 17 -5.14 17.35 -24.66
CA GLU A 17 -5.53 18.33 -23.65
C GLU A 17 -7.01 18.19 -23.27
N ILE A 18 -7.88 17.90 -24.25
CA ILE A 18 -9.28 17.55 -24.00
C ILE A 18 -9.37 16.27 -23.15
N HIS A 19 -8.59 15.23 -23.47
CA HIS A 19 -8.55 13.98 -22.71
C HIS A 19 -8.17 14.23 -21.24
N ALA A 20 -7.08 14.96 -21.00
CA ALA A 20 -6.63 15.28 -19.65
C ALA A 20 -7.66 16.10 -18.85
N ALA A 21 -8.35 17.05 -19.50
CA ALA A 21 -9.39 17.86 -18.89
C ALA A 21 -10.67 17.04 -18.56
N LEU A 22 -11.02 16.06 -19.41
CA LEU A 22 -12.13 15.13 -19.13
C LEU A 22 -11.80 14.18 -17.98
N VAL A 23 -10.56 13.65 -17.92
CA VAL A 23 -10.09 12.83 -16.80
C VAL A 23 -10.19 13.62 -15.49
N GLU A 24 -9.70 14.86 -15.44
CA GLU A 24 -9.79 15.69 -14.23
C GLU A 24 -11.25 16.01 -13.86
N HIS A 25 -12.15 16.22 -14.83
CA HIS A 25 -13.59 16.37 -14.55
C HIS A 25 -14.17 15.13 -13.87
N LEU A 26 -13.87 13.94 -14.40
CA LEU A 26 -14.33 12.67 -13.82
C LEU A 26 -13.79 12.44 -12.41
N VAL A 27 -12.50 12.71 -12.19
CA VAL A 27 -11.85 12.62 -10.88
C VAL A 27 -12.48 13.61 -9.90
N SER A 28 -12.72 14.84 -10.35
CA SER A 28 -13.34 15.89 -9.54
C SER A 28 -14.74 15.50 -9.08
N LYS A 29 -15.53 14.92 -9.99
CA LYS A 29 -16.87 14.42 -9.71
C LYS A 29 -16.86 13.23 -8.75
N ALA A 30 -15.93 12.28 -8.92
CA ALA A 30 -15.77 11.12 -8.03
C ALA A 30 -15.34 11.52 -6.60
N ARG A 31 -14.64 12.65 -6.46
CA ARG A 31 -14.16 13.19 -5.18
C ARG A 31 -15.10 14.22 -4.55
N GLY A 32 -16.14 14.66 -5.25
CA GLY A 32 -16.98 15.76 -4.79
C GLY A 32 -16.24 17.09 -4.62
N ARG A 33 -15.13 17.30 -5.35
CA ARG A 33 -14.36 18.55 -5.36
C ARG A 33 -14.65 19.37 -6.62
N PRO A 34 -14.37 20.69 -6.66
CA PRO A 34 -14.49 21.48 -7.89
C PRO A 34 -13.33 21.17 -8.86
N PRO A 35 -13.60 21.13 -10.19
CA PRO A 35 -12.59 20.78 -11.19
C PRO A 35 -11.48 21.84 -11.28
N LYS A 36 -10.26 21.37 -11.50
CA LYS A 36 -9.05 22.20 -11.62
C LYS A 36 -8.73 22.52 -13.07
N GLY A 37 -8.20 23.72 -13.34
CA GLY A 37 -7.71 24.11 -14.66
C GLY A 37 -8.80 24.12 -15.75
N GLU A 38 -8.44 23.67 -16.95
CA GLU A 38 -9.31 23.61 -18.12
C GLU A 38 -10.51 22.67 -17.95
N ALA A 39 -10.49 21.75 -16.96
CA ALA A 39 -11.62 20.86 -16.67
C ALA A 39 -12.88 21.61 -16.19
N ARG A 40 -12.75 22.87 -15.74
CA ARG A 40 -13.89 23.72 -15.36
C ARG A 40 -14.90 23.94 -16.48
N GLN A 41 -14.44 23.93 -17.74
CA GLN A 41 -15.32 24.08 -18.90
C GLN A 41 -16.20 22.85 -19.15
N TYR A 42 -15.92 21.73 -18.48
CA TYR A 42 -16.63 20.47 -18.62
C TYR A 42 -17.45 20.11 -17.36
N GLN A 43 -17.46 20.98 -16.34
CA GLN A 43 -18.08 20.72 -15.03
C GLN A 43 -19.58 20.37 -15.09
N HIS A 44 -20.28 20.88 -16.10
CA HIS A 44 -21.71 20.66 -16.32
C HIS A 44 -22.00 19.40 -17.16
N LEU A 45 -20.99 18.70 -17.66
CA LEU A 45 -21.18 17.50 -18.48
C LEU A 45 -21.48 16.28 -17.60
N HIS A 46 -22.50 15.52 -18.00
CA HIS A 46 -22.77 14.19 -17.44
C HIS A 46 -21.87 13.14 -18.09
N LEU A 47 -21.81 11.93 -17.51
CA LEU A 47 -20.95 10.87 -18.06
C LEU A 47 -21.38 10.48 -19.48
N ALA A 48 -22.69 10.49 -19.76
CA ALA A 48 -23.21 10.31 -21.11
C ALA A 48 -22.69 11.39 -22.07
N ASP A 49 -22.55 12.63 -21.63
CA ASP A 49 -22.01 13.72 -22.45
C ASP A 49 -20.50 13.60 -22.65
N VAL A 50 -19.77 13.12 -21.63
CA VAL A 50 -18.35 12.76 -21.76
C VAL A 50 -18.18 11.59 -22.74
N ALA A 51 -19.06 10.59 -22.68
CA ALA A 51 -19.08 9.45 -23.57
C ALA A 51 -19.41 9.86 -25.01
N ARG A 52 -20.35 10.80 -25.22
CA ARG A 52 -20.61 11.44 -26.53
C ARG A 52 -19.38 12.15 -27.06
N LEU A 53 -18.70 12.92 -26.21
CA LEU A 53 -17.53 13.69 -26.62
C LEU A 53 -16.34 12.78 -26.96
N ALA A 54 -16.18 11.68 -26.23
CA ALA A 54 -15.15 10.66 -26.47
C ALA A 54 -15.43 9.80 -27.72
N ALA A 55 -16.70 9.59 -28.09
CA ALA A 55 -17.10 8.90 -29.33
C ALA A 55 -17.08 9.81 -30.58
N GLY A 56 -16.80 11.11 -30.42
CA GLY A 56 -16.63 12.06 -31.51
C GLY A 56 -17.93 12.59 -32.15
N ASP A 57 -17.79 13.36 -33.22
CA ASP A 57 -18.89 14.13 -33.82
C ASP A 57 -20.05 13.27 -34.33
N SER A 58 -19.78 12.03 -34.72
CA SER A 58 -20.79 11.05 -35.15
C SER A 58 -21.73 10.61 -34.02
N ALA A 59 -21.30 10.70 -32.76
CA ALA A 59 -22.08 10.27 -31.60
C ALA A 59 -22.98 11.37 -31.01
N ARG A 60 -22.88 12.62 -31.51
CA ARG A 60 -23.67 13.77 -31.01
C ARG A 60 -25.18 13.62 -31.22
N GLN A 61 -25.59 12.82 -32.20
CA GLN A 61 -27.00 12.59 -32.56
C GLN A 61 -27.50 11.19 -32.19
N MET A 62 -26.66 10.37 -31.54
CA MET A 62 -27.01 9.01 -31.15
C MET A 62 -27.88 9.00 -29.90
N ASP A 63 -28.91 8.15 -29.91
CA ASP A 63 -29.67 7.82 -28.71
C ASP A 63 -28.76 7.12 -27.68
N LEU A 64 -29.11 7.17 -26.40
CA LEU A 64 -28.26 6.62 -25.32
C LEU A 64 -27.90 5.14 -25.55
N ASP A 65 -28.85 4.36 -26.07
CA ASP A 65 -28.64 2.93 -26.37
C ASP A 65 -27.65 2.71 -27.54
N GLN A 66 -27.69 3.61 -28.54
CA GLN A 66 -26.77 3.63 -29.68
C GLN A 66 -25.39 4.14 -29.28
N LEU A 67 -25.33 5.18 -28.46
CA LEU A 67 -24.11 5.72 -27.87
C LEU A 67 -23.38 4.64 -27.08
N LEU A 68 -24.05 3.98 -26.13
CA LEU A 68 -23.48 2.87 -25.35
C LEU A 68 -23.04 1.71 -26.26
N SER A 69 -23.75 1.48 -27.36
CA SER A 69 -23.31 0.47 -28.33
C SER A 69 -22.02 0.88 -29.05
N VAL A 70 -21.86 2.15 -29.42
CA VAL A 70 -20.70 2.65 -30.17
C VAL A 70 -19.49 2.89 -29.27
N THR A 71 -19.68 3.42 -28.06
CA THR A 71 -18.58 3.67 -27.11
C THR A 71 -17.96 2.40 -26.57
N PHE A 72 -18.74 1.31 -26.48
CA PHE A 72 -18.30 0.05 -25.90
C PHE A 72 -18.09 -1.06 -26.95
N SER A 73 -18.51 -0.93 -28.21
CA SER A 73 -18.26 -1.98 -29.22
C SER A 73 -16.83 -1.97 -29.73
N ALA A 74 -16.07 -3.01 -29.37
CA ALA A 74 -14.70 -3.29 -29.82
C ALA A 74 -14.55 -3.63 -31.33
N GLY A 75 -15.52 -3.26 -32.17
CA GLY A 75 -15.57 -3.67 -33.58
C GLY A 75 -16.17 -2.64 -34.54
N SER A 76 -16.50 -1.43 -34.10
CA SER A 76 -16.77 -0.34 -35.03
C SER A 76 -15.46 0.42 -35.27
N HIS A 77 -15.21 0.88 -36.50
CA HIS A 77 -14.01 1.63 -36.90
C HIS A 77 -13.82 2.99 -36.19
N SER A 78 -14.48 3.19 -35.05
CA SER A 78 -14.34 4.30 -34.12
C SER A 78 -13.56 3.81 -32.90
N THR A 79 -12.28 4.18 -32.80
CA THR A 79 -11.52 4.15 -31.56
C THR A 79 -12.17 5.09 -30.55
N SER A 80 -13.10 4.57 -29.75
CA SER A 80 -13.69 5.30 -28.63
C SER A 80 -12.65 5.41 -27.51
N ASP A 81 -12.22 6.62 -27.19
CA ASP A 81 -11.28 6.88 -26.08
C ASP A 81 -11.97 6.78 -24.70
N PHE A 82 -13.28 6.48 -24.66
CA PHE A 82 -14.08 6.49 -23.43
C PHE A 82 -13.69 5.44 -22.38
N PRO A 83 -13.45 4.16 -22.71
CA PRO A 83 -12.92 3.20 -21.73
C PRO A 83 -11.54 3.60 -21.20
N GLY A 84 -10.68 4.18 -22.05
CA GLY A 84 -9.37 4.70 -21.65
C GLY A 84 -9.47 5.90 -20.71
N LEU A 85 -10.39 6.83 -20.96
CA LEU A 85 -10.70 7.95 -20.07
C LEU A 85 -11.15 7.48 -18.68
N LEU A 86 -12.03 6.47 -18.64
CA LEU A 86 -12.51 5.88 -17.39
C LEU A 86 -11.38 5.20 -16.62
N GLN A 87 -10.51 4.47 -17.31
CA GLN A 87 -9.33 3.83 -16.74
C GLN A 87 -8.36 4.86 -16.15
N ASP A 88 -8.02 5.92 -16.91
CA ASP A 88 -7.13 6.99 -16.44
C ASP A 88 -7.71 7.74 -15.23
N ALA A 89 -9.01 8.03 -15.25
CA ALA A 89 -9.69 8.66 -14.13
C ALA A 89 -9.72 7.76 -12.90
N ALA A 90 -9.99 6.46 -13.06
CA ALA A 90 -9.99 5.50 -11.96
C ALA A 90 -8.60 5.38 -11.33
N ASN A 91 -7.54 5.24 -12.14
CA ASN A 91 -6.16 5.17 -11.66
C ASN A 91 -5.75 6.45 -10.91
N LYS A 92 -6.16 7.63 -11.40
CA LYS A 92 -5.88 8.90 -10.72
C LYS A 92 -6.64 9.05 -9.40
N VAL A 93 -7.92 8.70 -9.37
CA VAL A 93 -8.70 8.65 -8.11
C VAL A 93 -7.99 7.72 -7.13
N LEU A 94 -7.60 6.53 -7.58
CA LEU A 94 -6.94 5.51 -6.77
C LEU A 94 -5.64 6.01 -6.13
N LEU A 95 -4.79 6.68 -6.91
CA LEU A 95 -3.55 7.27 -6.43
C LEU A 95 -3.81 8.36 -5.38
N GLU A 96 -4.74 9.29 -5.64
CA GLU A 96 -5.11 10.34 -4.67
C GLU A 96 -5.65 9.73 -3.35
N THR A 97 -6.30 8.56 -3.38
CA THR A 97 -6.87 7.92 -2.17
C THR A 97 -5.78 7.33 -1.31
N LEU A 98 -4.80 6.68 -1.95
CA LEU A 98 -3.68 6.06 -1.25
C LEU A 98 -2.71 7.10 -0.68
N GLU A 99 -2.57 8.25 -1.35
CA GLU A 99 -1.82 9.38 -0.80
C GLU A 99 -2.53 10.02 0.40
N ALA A 100 -3.86 10.14 0.34
CA ALA A 100 -4.65 10.73 1.42
C ALA A 100 -4.69 9.87 2.69
N ALA A 101 -4.69 8.54 2.53
CA ALA A 101 -4.71 7.59 3.63
C ALA A 101 -3.68 6.47 3.38
N PRO A 102 -2.39 6.71 3.68
CA PRO A 102 -1.38 5.68 3.55
C PRO A 102 -1.66 4.55 4.55
N PRO A 103 -1.54 3.28 4.14
CA PRO A 103 -1.71 2.17 5.06
C PRO A 103 -0.58 2.16 6.10
N SER A 104 -0.98 1.85 7.34
CA SER A 104 -0.17 1.83 8.57
C SER A 104 1.15 1.03 8.45
N TYR A 105 1.14 -0.08 7.69
CA TYR A 105 2.33 -0.92 7.52
C TYR A 105 3.52 -0.20 6.86
N ARG A 106 3.27 0.86 6.08
CA ARG A 106 4.34 1.63 5.41
C ARG A 106 5.24 2.38 6.39
N ALA A 107 4.81 2.56 7.63
CA ALA A 107 5.63 3.18 8.67
C ALA A 107 6.81 2.30 9.10
N TRP A 108 6.58 0.99 9.24
CA TRP A 108 7.55 0.05 9.82
C TRP A 108 8.11 -0.98 8.84
N ALA A 109 7.55 -1.10 7.64
CA ALA A 109 8.09 -1.98 6.59
C ALA A 109 8.93 -1.19 5.57
N GLN A 110 10.00 -1.79 5.05
CA GLN A 110 10.87 -1.16 4.06
C GLN A 110 10.34 -1.37 2.64
N ARG A 111 10.19 -0.29 1.88
CA ARG A 111 9.83 -0.35 0.47
C ARG A 111 10.97 -0.90 -0.40
N ARG A 112 10.66 -1.86 -1.27
CA ARG A 112 11.53 -2.34 -2.35
C ARG A 112 10.76 -2.39 -3.68
N GLN A 113 11.49 -2.34 -4.78
CA GLN A 113 10.92 -2.52 -6.11
C GLN A 113 11.25 -3.92 -6.62
N PHE A 114 10.24 -4.64 -7.10
CA PHE A 114 10.40 -5.97 -7.68
C PHE A 114 10.42 -5.87 -9.21
N ARG A 115 11.37 -6.55 -9.86
CA ARG A 115 11.50 -6.49 -11.33
C ARG A 115 10.65 -7.54 -12.03
N ASP A 116 10.43 -8.68 -11.38
CA ASP A 116 9.73 -9.83 -11.93
C ASP A 116 9.01 -10.63 -10.81
N PHE A 117 8.26 -11.66 -11.20
CA PHE A 117 7.54 -12.56 -10.29
C PHE A 117 8.43 -13.68 -9.73
N LYS A 118 9.75 -13.67 -9.98
CA LYS A 118 10.64 -14.71 -9.45
C LYS A 118 10.91 -14.45 -7.97
N ALA A 119 11.34 -15.50 -7.27
CA ALA A 119 11.82 -15.36 -5.90
C ALA A 119 13.02 -14.41 -5.84
N HIS A 120 12.84 -13.24 -5.24
CA HIS A 120 13.90 -12.29 -5.00
C HIS A 120 14.60 -12.67 -3.71
N LYS A 121 15.90 -12.94 -3.82
CA LYS A 121 16.75 -13.27 -2.68
C LYS A 121 17.24 -11.99 -2.04
N PHE A 122 16.90 -11.79 -0.77
CA PHE A 122 17.53 -10.80 0.07
C PHE A 122 18.73 -11.48 0.72
N LEU A 123 19.86 -11.34 0.04
CA LEU A 123 21.14 -11.81 0.54
C LEU A 123 21.67 -10.73 1.45
N ARG A 124 21.74 -11.02 2.76
CA ARG A 124 22.49 -10.16 3.64
C ARG A 124 23.93 -10.61 3.55
N VAL A 125 24.77 -9.74 3.01
CA VAL A 125 26.22 -9.92 3.07
C VAL A 125 26.57 -9.93 4.56
N GLY A 126 27.06 -11.05 5.05
CA GLY A 126 27.54 -11.20 6.41
C GLY A 126 28.54 -10.12 6.78
N ASP A 127 28.69 -9.91 8.09
CA ASP A 127 29.54 -8.85 8.59
C ASP A 127 30.99 -9.06 8.14
N PHE A 128 31.68 -7.96 7.88
CA PHE A 128 33.12 -8.01 7.74
C PHE A 128 33.71 -8.49 9.08
N PRO A 129 34.70 -9.40 9.08
CA PRO A 129 35.27 -9.89 10.33
C PRO A 129 35.75 -8.74 11.21
N ALA A 130 35.53 -8.88 12.52
CA ALA A 130 35.92 -7.86 13.49
C ALA A 130 37.41 -7.49 13.31
N PHE A 131 37.69 -6.19 13.39
CA PHE A 131 39.07 -5.69 13.31
C PHE A 131 39.88 -6.28 14.46
N GLN A 132 40.87 -7.10 14.11
CA GLN A 132 41.85 -7.62 15.07
C GLN A 132 43.04 -6.67 15.10
N ALA A 133 43.50 -6.31 16.30
CA ALA A 133 44.78 -5.65 16.45
C ALA A 133 45.87 -6.64 16.00
N VAL A 134 46.55 -6.34 14.91
CA VAL A 134 47.66 -7.13 14.38
C VAL A 134 48.96 -6.52 14.89
N PRO A 135 49.62 -7.08 15.91
CA PRO A 135 50.98 -6.68 16.24
C PRO A 135 51.92 -7.13 15.11
N GLU A 136 52.84 -6.28 14.67
CA GLU A 136 53.92 -6.72 13.76
C GLU A 136 54.77 -7.78 14.50
N PRO A 137 55.02 -9.00 13.95
CA PRO A 137 54.85 -9.51 12.59
C PRO A 137 53.77 -10.61 12.48
N ALA A 138 52.50 -10.30 12.75
CA ALA A 138 51.42 -11.29 12.69
C ALA A 138 50.69 -11.33 11.33
N THR A 139 50.35 -12.54 10.88
CA THR A 139 49.58 -12.79 9.65
C THR A 139 48.10 -12.47 9.86
N MET A 140 47.50 -11.72 8.93
CA MET A 140 46.08 -11.39 8.95
C MET A 140 45.23 -12.65 8.74
N LYS A 141 44.32 -12.93 9.68
CA LYS A 141 43.30 -13.98 9.50
C LYS A 141 42.13 -13.42 8.67
N LEU A 142 41.87 -14.03 7.53
CA LEU A 142 40.69 -13.75 6.71
C LEU A 142 39.47 -14.40 7.37
N GLY A 143 38.43 -13.61 7.64
CA GLY A 143 37.15 -14.13 8.10
C GLY A 143 36.30 -14.68 6.96
N THR A 144 35.36 -15.54 7.31
CA THR A 144 34.29 -16.01 6.43
C THR A 144 33.05 -15.15 6.60
N VAL A 145 32.34 -14.90 5.50
CA VAL A 145 31.10 -14.13 5.46
C VAL A 145 29.96 -15.12 5.40
N ASP A 146 29.10 -15.15 6.43
CA ASP A 146 27.86 -15.94 6.42
C ASP A 146 26.79 -15.21 5.59
N GLU A 147 26.05 -15.95 4.77
CA GLU A 147 25.04 -15.40 3.87
C GLU A 147 23.66 -15.90 4.31
N SER A 148 22.80 -15.00 4.83
CA SER A 148 21.39 -15.32 5.03
C SER A 148 20.63 -15.13 3.71
N ARG A 149 19.71 -16.04 3.41
CA ARG A 149 18.99 -16.07 2.13
C ARG A 149 17.50 -16.13 2.35
N GLU A 150 16.91 -14.98 2.65
CA GLU A 150 15.46 -14.85 2.66
C GLU A 150 14.94 -14.60 1.26
N THR A 151 13.78 -15.17 0.94
CA THR A 151 13.15 -15.01 -0.38
C THR A 151 11.77 -14.40 -0.27
N VAL A 152 11.52 -13.37 -1.06
CA VAL A 152 10.19 -12.79 -1.20
C VAL A 152 9.75 -12.92 -2.65
N THR A 153 8.52 -13.38 -2.85
CA THR A 153 7.90 -13.59 -4.16
C THR A 153 6.72 -12.67 -4.33
N LEU A 154 6.63 -12.02 -5.50
CA LEU A 154 5.50 -11.18 -5.83
C LEU A 154 4.29 -12.02 -6.25
N VAL A 155 3.11 -11.63 -5.79
CA VAL A 155 1.83 -12.28 -6.09
C VAL A 155 0.88 -11.26 -6.71
N SER A 156 0.17 -11.67 -7.75
CA SER A 156 -0.85 -10.84 -8.40
C SER A 156 -2.23 -11.14 -7.82
N TYR A 157 -2.90 -10.11 -7.34
CA TYR A 157 -4.25 -10.17 -6.76
C TYR A 157 -5.20 -9.41 -7.68
N THR A 158 -6.17 -10.10 -8.26
CA THR A 158 -7.15 -9.48 -9.16
C THR A 158 -8.56 -9.59 -8.60
N SER A 159 -9.35 -8.54 -8.73
CA SER A 159 -10.78 -8.52 -8.43
C SER A 159 -11.52 -7.79 -9.54
N GLY A 160 -12.81 -8.07 -9.74
CA GLY A 160 -13.60 -7.37 -10.73
C GLY A 160 -15.10 -7.47 -10.48
N ILE A 161 -15.82 -6.50 -11.04
CA ILE A 161 -17.28 -6.41 -10.97
C ILE A 161 -17.80 -6.21 -12.39
N SER A 162 -18.88 -6.92 -12.73
CA SER A 162 -19.55 -6.81 -14.02
C SER A 162 -20.84 -5.99 -13.90
N PHE A 163 -21.03 -5.03 -14.81
CA PHE A 163 -22.24 -4.23 -14.93
C PHE A 163 -23.07 -4.72 -16.12
N THR A 164 -24.31 -5.08 -15.83
CA THR A 164 -25.28 -5.40 -16.89
C THR A 164 -25.60 -4.15 -17.72
N ARG A 165 -26.01 -4.37 -18.98
CA ARG A 165 -26.44 -3.29 -19.87
C ARG A 165 -27.59 -2.47 -19.25
N GLU A 166 -28.52 -3.13 -18.58
CA GLU A 166 -29.67 -2.48 -17.94
C GLU A 166 -29.23 -1.54 -16.81
N ALA A 167 -28.25 -1.95 -15.98
CA ALA A 167 -27.68 -1.08 -14.95
C ALA A 167 -26.95 0.14 -15.54
N LEU A 168 -26.32 -0.01 -16.70
CA LEU A 168 -25.69 1.10 -17.42
C LEU A 168 -26.71 2.06 -18.05
N ILE A 169 -27.83 1.54 -18.54
CA ILE A 169 -28.91 2.34 -19.16
C ILE A 169 -29.72 3.09 -18.11
N ASN A 170 -29.96 2.47 -16.94
CA ASN A 170 -30.72 3.07 -15.84
C ASN A 170 -29.96 4.17 -15.09
N ASP A 171 -28.78 4.55 -15.58
CA ASP A 171 -27.99 5.70 -15.14
C ASP A 171 -27.71 5.74 -13.63
N ASP A 172 -27.30 4.59 -13.07
CA ASP A 172 -26.87 4.49 -11.67
C ASP A 172 -25.42 5.01 -11.51
N LEU A 173 -25.23 6.25 -11.93
CA LEU A 173 -23.95 6.94 -12.14
C LEU A 173 -23.24 7.23 -10.79
N GLY A 174 -24.02 7.29 -9.70
CA GLY A 174 -23.49 7.29 -8.34
C GLY A 174 -22.74 5.99 -8.01
N ALA A 175 -23.18 4.85 -8.55
CA ALA A 175 -22.54 3.56 -8.29
C ALA A 175 -21.11 3.51 -8.89
N LEU A 176 -20.91 3.97 -10.14
CA LEU A 176 -19.58 3.93 -10.79
C LEU A 176 -18.51 4.74 -10.04
N THR A 177 -18.88 5.91 -9.50
CA THR A 177 -17.96 6.71 -8.68
C THR A 177 -17.70 6.10 -7.30
N ALA A 178 -18.74 5.53 -6.67
CA ALA A 178 -18.60 4.78 -5.42
C ALA A 178 -17.68 3.56 -5.59
N ILE A 179 -17.74 2.88 -6.74
CA ILE A 179 -16.91 1.71 -7.04
C ILE A 179 -15.44 2.08 -7.15
N GLY A 180 -15.09 3.18 -7.85
CA GLY A 180 -13.70 3.64 -7.94
C GLY A 180 -13.07 3.88 -6.57
N ASN A 181 -13.79 4.56 -5.68
CA ASN A 181 -13.35 4.75 -4.29
C ASN A 181 -13.26 3.40 -3.54
N SER A 182 -14.23 2.51 -3.73
CA SER A 182 -14.23 1.19 -3.07
C SER A 182 -13.05 0.31 -3.50
N ILE A 183 -12.65 0.36 -4.78
CA ILE A 183 -11.50 -0.37 -5.30
C ILE A 183 -10.22 0.14 -4.61
N ALA A 184 -10.06 1.45 -4.49
CA ALA A 184 -8.89 2.03 -3.85
C ALA A 184 -8.81 1.68 -2.35
N THR A 185 -9.92 1.81 -1.62
CA THR A 185 -10.00 1.41 -0.21
C THR A 185 -9.72 -0.09 -0.05
N ARG A 186 -10.25 -0.93 -0.95
CA ARG A 186 -10.05 -2.37 -0.90
C ARG A 186 -8.59 -2.75 -1.19
N ALA A 187 -7.97 -2.11 -2.18
CA ALA A 187 -6.55 -2.33 -2.49
C ALA A 187 -5.66 -2.00 -1.27
N ALA A 188 -5.88 -0.83 -0.65
CA ALA A 188 -5.16 -0.43 0.57
C ALA A 188 -5.38 -1.42 1.73
N ALA A 189 -6.62 -1.86 1.93
CA ALA A 189 -6.97 -2.82 2.97
C ALA A 189 -6.32 -4.19 2.72
N THR A 190 -6.29 -4.66 1.48
CA THR A 190 -5.62 -5.93 1.13
C THR A 190 -4.11 -5.86 1.33
N GLU A 191 -3.44 -4.76 0.99
CA GLU A 191 -2.02 -4.57 1.30
C GLU A 191 -1.75 -4.64 2.82
N GLY A 192 -2.63 -3.99 3.62
CA GLY A 192 -2.58 -4.05 5.08
C GLY A 192 -2.78 -5.47 5.61
N GLU A 193 -3.87 -6.12 5.21
CA GLU A 193 -4.21 -7.50 5.62
C GLU A 193 -3.07 -8.48 5.30
N LEU A 194 -2.46 -8.39 4.13
CA LEU A 194 -1.30 -9.21 3.76
C LEU A 194 -0.08 -8.92 4.63
N SER A 195 0.17 -7.65 4.95
CA SER A 195 1.32 -7.24 5.77
C SER A 195 1.17 -7.68 7.23
N TYR A 196 -0.02 -7.56 7.81
CA TYR A 196 -0.29 -7.96 9.19
C TYR A 196 -0.52 -9.48 9.32
N SER A 197 -1.06 -10.15 8.31
CA SER A 197 -1.15 -11.61 8.29
C SER A 197 0.23 -12.28 8.24
N LEU A 198 1.25 -11.64 7.65
CA LEU A 198 2.64 -12.08 7.77
C LEU A 198 3.09 -12.14 9.23
N LEU A 199 2.79 -11.11 10.03
CA LEU A 199 3.12 -11.06 11.46
C LEU A 199 2.36 -12.13 12.25
N ALA A 200 1.08 -12.33 11.93
CA ALA A 200 0.24 -13.33 12.59
C ALA A 200 0.67 -14.77 12.25
N THR A 201 1.05 -15.03 11.00
CA THR A 201 1.48 -16.36 10.53
C THR A 201 2.85 -16.74 11.10
N ASN A 202 3.71 -15.75 11.40
CA ASN A 202 5.05 -15.93 11.94
C ASN A 202 5.90 -16.91 11.08
N PRO A 203 6.26 -16.53 9.84
CA PRO A 203 6.87 -17.44 8.88
C PRO A 203 8.21 -17.99 9.35
N VAL A 204 8.54 -19.21 8.94
CA VAL A 204 9.84 -19.84 9.17
C VAL A 204 10.88 -19.21 8.25
N MET A 205 11.99 -18.78 8.84
CA MET A 205 13.13 -18.17 8.15
C MET A 205 14.09 -19.24 7.62
N SER A 206 15.13 -18.81 6.90
CA SER A 206 16.11 -19.69 6.25
C SER A 206 16.94 -20.55 7.23
N ASP A 207 16.95 -20.21 8.51
CA ASP A 207 17.58 -20.97 9.61
C ASP A 207 16.68 -22.09 10.19
N GLY A 208 15.41 -22.17 9.76
CA GLY A 208 14.45 -23.16 10.22
C GLY A 208 13.65 -22.73 11.47
N GLU A 209 13.92 -21.54 12.02
CA GLU A 209 13.20 -20.97 13.14
C GLU A 209 12.14 -19.96 12.67
N ALA A 210 11.07 -19.77 13.45
CA ALA A 210 10.05 -18.78 13.12
C ALA A 210 10.59 -17.34 13.28
N LEU A 211 10.04 -16.38 12.52
CA LEU A 211 10.44 -14.97 12.57
C LEU A 211 10.55 -14.45 14.01
N PHE A 212 9.53 -14.71 14.83
CA PHE A 212 9.53 -14.48 16.26
C PHE A 212 9.69 -15.82 16.99
N SER A 213 10.84 -15.99 17.64
CA SER A 213 11.19 -17.20 18.38
C SER A 213 12.04 -16.88 19.60
N GLU A 214 12.07 -17.82 20.55
CA GLU A 214 12.99 -17.74 21.69
C GLU A 214 14.45 -17.87 21.24
N ALA A 215 14.71 -18.69 20.21
CA ALA A 215 16.04 -18.89 19.63
C ALA A 215 16.61 -17.59 19.01
N HIS A 216 15.74 -16.78 18.42
CA HIS A 216 16.08 -15.46 17.90
C HIS A 216 16.18 -14.38 18.97
N GLY A 217 15.82 -14.68 20.24
CA GLY A 217 15.83 -13.70 21.33
C GLY A 217 14.91 -12.51 21.08
N ASN A 218 13.91 -12.67 20.21
CA ASN A 218 13.01 -11.60 19.79
C ASN A 218 11.54 -11.85 20.14
N LEU A 219 11.27 -12.87 20.97
CA LEU A 219 9.96 -13.18 21.53
C LEU A 219 10.00 -12.99 23.05
N ALA A 220 8.95 -12.38 23.62
CA ALA A 220 8.77 -12.32 25.06
C ALA A 220 8.50 -13.72 25.64
N ALA A 221 9.23 -14.11 26.69
CA ALA A 221 9.07 -15.41 27.35
C ALA A 221 7.67 -15.62 27.96
N SER A 222 6.98 -14.54 28.31
CA SER A 222 5.58 -14.57 28.73
C SER A 222 4.85 -13.34 28.21
N GLY A 223 3.60 -13.55 27.77
CA GLY A 223 2.67 -12.48 27.45
C GLY A 223 2.53 -11.50 28.62
N SER A 224 2.78 -10.23 28.34
CA SER A 224 2.75 -9.17 29.37
C SER A 224 1.95 -7.97 28.86
N ALA A 225 1.29 -7.28 29.79
CA ALA A 225 0.62 -6.03 29.48
C ALA A 225 1.62 -4.99 28.94
N LEU A 226 1.12 -4.07 28.12
CA LEU A 226 1.92 -2.98 27.58
C LEU A 226 2.20 -1.96 28.69
N ASP A 227 3.43 -1.96 29.20
CA ASP A 227 3.88 -1.06 30.25
C ASP A 227 5.37 -0.68 30.07
N VAL A 228 5.86 0.24 30.89
CA VAL A 228 7.25 0.73 30.79
C VAL A 228 8.25 -0.42 31.02
N THR A 229 7.92 -1.40 31.84
CA THR A 229 8.78 -2.54 32.15
C THR A 229 8.88 -3.53 30.99
N SER A 230 7.78 -3.85 30.32
CA SER A 230 7.72 -4.76 29.18
C SER A 230 8.35 -4.11 27.94
N LEU A 231 8.17 -2.80 27.73
CA LEU A 231 8.90 -2.04 26.71
C LEU A 231 10.41 -1.97 27.00
N ALA A 232 10.82 -1.85 28.27
CA ALA A 232 12.24 -1.89 28.64
C ALA A 232 12.86 -3.27 28.34
N ALA A 233 12.12 -4.35 28.56
CA ALA A 233 12.54 -5.70 28.19
C ALA A 233 12.69 -5.84 26.66
N GLY A 234 11.71 -5.40 25.87
CA GLY A 234 11.78 -5.41 24.40
C GLY A 234 12.93 -4.58 23.86
N ARG A 235 13.13 -3.35 24.37
CA ARG A 235 14.28 -2.50 24.02
C ARG A 235 15.62 -3.16 24.36
N LYS A 236 15.71 -3.85 25.50
CA LYS A 236 16.90 -4.59 25.89
C LYS A 236 17.16 -5.73 24.92
N ALA A 237 16.14 -6.52 24.59
CA ALA A 237 16.25 -7.62 23.64
C ALA A 237 16.77 -7.14 22.28
N MET A 238 16.19 -6.07 21.72
CA MET A 238 16.64 -5.50 20.44
C MET A 238 18.07 -4.95 20.47
N ARG A 239 18.49 -4.32 21.58
CA ARG A 239 19.88 -3.84 21.70
C ARG A 239 20.90 -4.96 21.88
N GLN A 240 20.47 -6.08 22.47
CA GLN A 240 21.30 -7.27 22.69
C GLN A 240 21.36 -8.19 21.48
N GLN A 241 20.63 -7.89 20.40
CA GLN A 241 20.72 -8.65 19.16
C GLN A 241 22.14 -8.63 18.61
N VAL A 242 22.60 -9.82 18.24
CA VAL A 242 23.94 -10.06 17.70
C VAL A 242 23.86 -10.51 16.25
N HIS A 243 24.83 -10.07 15.48
CA HIS A 243 25.09 -10.58 14.15
C HIS A 243 26.53 -11.09 14.13
N GLY A 244 26.70 -12.41 14.09
CA GLY A 244 28.02 -13.03 14.30
C GLY A 244 28.61 -12.62 15.65
N THR A 245 29.70 -11.87 15.63
CA THR A 245 30.40 -11.37 16.83
C THR A 245 30.08 -9.90 17.17
N MET A 246 29.31 -9.21 16.33
CA MET A 246 28.96 -7.80 16.51
C MET A 246 27.61 -7.64 17.21
N LEU A 247 27.59 -6.79 18.23
CA LEU A 247 26.35 -6.28 18.83
C LEU A 247 25.76 -5.19 17.93
N LEU A 248 24.51 -5.36 17.51
CA LEU A 248 23.87 -4.43 16.57
C LEU A 248 23.37 -3.13 17.22
N ASN A 249 23.18 -3.12 18.54
CA ASN A 249 22.72 -1.96 19.32
C ASN A 249 21.49 -1.27 18.69
N LEU A 250 20.55 -2.05 18.18
CA LEU A 250 19.34 -1.53 17.53
C LEU A 250 18.41 -0.91 18.57
N SER A 251 17.89 0.27 18.28
CA SER A 251 16.84 0.91 19.08
C SER A 251 15.48 0.76 18.40
N PRO A 252 14.42 0.38 19.14
CA PRO A 252 13.06 0.44 18.61
C PRO A 252 12.67 1.89 18.30
N ARG A 253 11.93 2.07 17.20
CA ARG A 253 11.36 3.35 16.77
C ARG A 253 9.84 3.27 16.65
N PHE A 254 9.31 2.13 16.23
CA PHE A 254 7.87 1.94 16.04
C PHE A 254 7.33 0.93 17.06
N LEU A 255 6.24 1.30 17.72
CA LEU A 255 5.41 0.40 18.53
C LEU A 255 4.15 0.11 17.73
N VAL A 256 3.96 -1.14 17.34
CA VAL A 256 2.83 -1.57 16.52
C VAL A 256 1.90 -2.42 17.38
N CYS A 257 0.64 -2.02 17.52
CA CYS A 257 -0.33 -2.73 18.34
C CYS A 257 -1.73 -2.76 17.71
N GLY A 258 -2.54 -3.69 18.18
CA GLY A 258 -3.98 -3.69 17.90
C GLY A 258 -4.75 -2.64 18.71
N PRO A 259 -6.04 -2.43 18.41
CA PRO A 259 -6.90 -1.47 19.11
C PRO A 259 -7.07 -1.78 20.60
N ALA A 260 -6.82 -3.02 21.03
CA ALA A 260 -6.89 -3.43 22.43
C ALA A 260 -5.88 -2.70 23.33
N TYR A 261 -4.70 -2.34 22.80
CA TYR A 261 -3.64 -1.66 23.54
C TYR A 261 -3.40 -0.22 23.12
N GLU A 262 -4.26 0.36 22.28
CA GLU A 262 -4.14 1.74 21.83
C GLU A 262 -4.11 2.72 23.02
N THR A 263 -5.06 2.60 23.95
CA THR A 263 -5.13 3.48 25.13
C THR A 263 -3.92 3.32 26.05
N ASP A 264 -3.39 2.10 26.18
CA ASP A 264 -2.21 1.86 27.01
C ASP A 264 -0.94 2.35 26.32
N GLY A 265 -0.85 2.21 25.00
CA GLY A 265 0.21 2.79 24.17
C GLY A 265 0.24 4.32 24.29
N ASP A 266 -0.91 4.98 24.18
CA ASP A 266 -1.02 6.43 24.36
C ASP A 266 -0.57 6.87 25.75
N ARG A 267 -0.97 6.15 26.81
CA ARG A 267 -0.53 6.43 28.19
C ARG A 267 0.97 6.28 28.36
N VAL A 268 1.55 5.24 27.75
CA VAL A 268 2.99 4.92 27.87
C VAL A 268 3.85 5.78 26.94
N LEU A 269 3.28 6.49 25.97
CA LEU A 269 4.00 7.42 25.10
C LEU A 269 3.73 8.89 25.42
N ALA A 270 2.67 9.17 26.19
CA ALA A 270 2.32 10.51 26.62
C ALA A 270 3.51 11.24 27.27
N GLU A 271 3.77 12.45 26.77
CA GLU A 271 4.75 13.36 27.34
C GLU A 271 4.14 14.08 28.53
N ILE A 272 4.30 13.48 29.71
CA ILE A 272 3.88 14.05 30.98
C ILE A 272 5.13 14.52 31.72
N THR A 273 5.17 15.79 32.11
CA THR A 273 6.21 16.30 33.03
C THR A 273 5.90 15.75 34.42
N PRO A 274 6.69 14.80 34.96
CA PRO A 274 6.35 14.17 36.22
C PRO A 274 6.84 15.00 37.41
N ASN A 275 6.08 14.97 38.50
CA ASN A 275 6.44 15.66 39.75
C ASN A 275 7.57 14.96 40.54
N SER A 276 8.08 13.82 40.06
CA SER A 276 9.15 13.03 40.67
C SER A 276 9.96 12.29 39.61
N ALA A 277 11.28 12.20 39.80
CA ALA A 277 12.21 11.50 38.90
C ALA A 277 11.87 10.01 38.71
N ALA A 278 11.24 9.36 39.69
CA ALA A 278 10.81 7.97 39.60
C ALA A 278 9.66 7.73 38.61
N ASN A 279 8.90 8.79 38.28
CA ASN A 279 7.75 8.72 37.39
C ASN A 279 8.08 9.24 35.98
N VAL A 280 9.36 9.55 35.69
CA VAL A 280 9.81 9.98 34.37
C VAL A 280 9.67 8.82 33.39
N ASN A 281 8.82 9.01 32.39
CA ASN A 281 8.66 8.07 31.30
C ASN A 281 9.87 8.14 30.34
N PRO A 282 10.72 7.10 30.26
CA PRO A 282 11.94 7.14 29.44
C PRO A 282 11.68 6.98 27.94
N PHE A 283 10.46 6.61 27.55
CA PHE A 283 10.03 6.31 26.18
C PHE A 283 9.25 7.44 25.51
N SER A 284 8.88 8.47 26.27
CA SER A 284 8.21 9.64 25.72
C SER A 284 9.01 10.27 24.57
N GLY A 285 8.33 10.50 23.44
CA GLY A 285 8.91 11.10 22.23
C GLY A 285 9.93 10.24 21.47
N LYS A 286 10.17 8.97 21.87
CA LYS A 286 11.15 8.08 21.22
C LYS A 286 10.54 6.99 20.35
N LEU A 287 9.30 6.63 20.64
CA LEU A 287 8.55 5.62 19.90
C LEU A 287 7.34 6.26 19.25
N GLU A 288 7.08 5.88 18.02
CA GLU A 288 5.88 6.23 17.26
C GLU A 288 4.88 5.08 17.36
N LEU A 289 3.64 5.39 17.79
CA LEU A 289 2.56 4.42 17.89
C LEU A 289 1.91 4.21 16.53
N VAL A 290 1.85 2.96 16.08
CA VAL A 290 1.13 2.55 14.87
C VAL A 290 0.05 1.56 15.29
N VAL A 291 -1.20 2.00 15.24
CA VAL A 291 -2.35 1.17 15.59
C VAL A 291 -3.00 0.64 14.32
N ASP A 292 -3.29 -0.66 14.29
CA ASP A 292 -4.01 -1.26 13.17
C ASP A 292 -4.99 -2.34 13.63
N ALA A 293 -6.19 -2.35 13.05
CA ALA A 293 -7.27 -3.28 13.39
C ALA A 293 -7.00 -4.72 12.92
N ASN A 294 -6.07 -4.94 11.99
CA ASN A 294 -5.72 -6.28 11.51
C ASN A 294 -4.93 -7.09 12.54
N ILE A 295 -4.35 -6.46 13.57
CA ILE A 295 -3.76 -7.18 14.70
C ILE A 295 -4.89 -7.59 15.64
N THR A 296 -5.36 -8.82 15.44
CA THR A 296 -6.39 -9.42 16.30
C THR A 296 -5.75 -10.00 17.55
N GLY A 297 -6.16 -9.50 18.72
CA GLY A 297 -5.71 -9.98 20.03
C GLY A 297 -4.76 -9.01 20.73
N ASN A 298 -3.96 -9.57 21.62
CA ASN A 298 -3.15 -8.81 22.58
C ASN A 298 -1.66 -8.71 22.15
N ALA A 299 -1.32 -9.22 20.96
CA ALA A 299 0.05 -9.11 20.48
C ALA A 299 0.43 -7.65 20.19
N TRP A 300 1.64 -7.28 20.58
CA TRP A 300 2.26 -6.02 20.20
C TRP A 300 3.71 -6.25 19.75
N TYR A 301 4.16 -5.39 18.84
CA TYR A 301 5.44 -5.54 18.16
C TYR A 301 6.26 -4.26 18.30
N LEU A 302 7.57 -4.42 18.40
CA LEU A 302 8.53 -3.33 18.28
C LEU A 302 9.34 -3.52 17.00
N PHE A 303 9.47 -2.46 16.23
CA PHE A 303 10.34 -2.43 15.05
C PHE A 303 11.41 -1.35 15.18
N ALA A 304 12.60 -1.67 14.70
CA ALA A 304 13.65 -0.70 14.45
C ALA A 304 13.27 0.19 13.26
N ASP A 305 14.02 1.27 13.07
CA ASP A 305 13.87 2.08 11.87
C ASP A 305 14.18 1.25 10.61
N PRO A 306 13.26 1.13 9.62
CA PRO A 306 13.48 0.40 8.38
C PRO A 306 14.72 0.89 7.61
N ALA A 307 15.08 2.17 7.75
CA ALA A 307 16.27 2.74 7.14
C ALA A 307 17.57 2.27 7.82
N ALA A 308 17.52 1.99 9.13
CA ALA A 308 18.68 1.51 9.88
C ALA A 308 18.82 -0.02 9.77
N TRP A 309 17.72 -0.75 9.97
CA TRP A 309 17.69 -2.20 9.91
C TRP A 309 16.32 -2.71 9.44
N PRO A 310 16.16 -2.98 8.14
CA PRO A 310 14.88 -3.45 7.62
C PRO A 310 14.66 -4.91 8.02
N SER A 311 13.62 -5.16 8.82
CA SER A 311 13.17 -6.53 9.17
C SER A 311 12.16 -7.09 8.19
N ILE A 312 11.27 -6.23 7.69
CA ILE A 312 10.19 -6.62 6.79
C ILE A 312 10.28 -5.74 5.55
N VAL A 313 10.11 -6.37 4.40
CA VAL A 313 10.10 -5.71 3.11
C VAL A 313 8.72 -5.86 2.49
N TYR A 314 8.25 -4.78 1.90
CA TYR A 314 7.12 -4.81 0.99
C TYR A 314 7.52 -4.21 -0.36
N GLY A 315 6.75 -4.51 -1.39
CA GLY A 315 6.92 -3.83 -2.65
C GLY A 315 5.96 -4.26 -3.72
N HIS A 316 6.03 -3.49 -4.79
CA HIS A 316 5.19 -3.62 -5.96
C HIS A 316 6.04 -3.93 -7.18
N LEU A 317 5.39 -4.33 -8.26
CA LEU A 317 6.05 -4.53 -9.54
C LEU A 317 6.58 -3.19 -10.07
N ARG A 318 7.79 -3.20 -10.65
CA ARG A 318 8.44 -2.01 -11.19
C ARG A 318 7.53 -1.32 -12.20
N ASN A 319 7.34 -0.01 -12.03
CA ASN A 319 6.45 0.87 -12.81
C ASN A 319 4.94 0.72 -12.53
N LEU A 320 4.54 -0.14 -11.59
CA LEU A 320 3.17 -0.33 -11.13
C LEU A 320 3.15 -0.18 -9.60
N GLU A 321 3.29 1.06 -9.12
CA GLU A 321 3.40 1.35 -7.68
C GLU A 321 2.05 1.32 -6.94
N SER A 322 0.98 0.97 -7.66
CA SER A 322 -0.39 1.00 -7.18
C SER A 322 -1.24 -0.01 -7.92
N ALA A 323 -2.44 -0.27 -7.42
CA ALA A 323 -3.38 -1.13 -8.13
C ALA A 323 -3.77 -0.49 -9.48
N GLU A 324 -3.80 -1.32 -10.52
CA GLU A 324 -4.21 -0.93 -11.86
C GLU A 324 -5.67 -1.30 -12.07
N VAL A 325 -6.45 -0.35 -12.59
CA VAL A 325 -7.83 -0.60 -13.03
C VAL A 325 -7.87 -0.67 -14.55
N TRP A 326 -8.49 -1.71 -15.10
CA TRP A 326 -8.79 -1.79 -16.53
C TRP A 326 -10.25 -2.17 -16.76
N VAL A 327 -10.82 -1.63 -17.83
CA VAL A 327 -12.24 -1.81 -18.16
C VAL A 327 -12.33 -2.58 -19.46
N THR A 328 -13.04 -3.71 -19.44
CA THR A 328 -13.28 -4.52 -20.62
C THR A 328 -14.78 -4.66 -20.88
N ARG A 329 -15.15 -4.87 -22.15
CA ARG A 329 -16.51 -5.27 -22.49
C ARG A 329 -16.55 -6.77 -22.67
N ASN A 330 -17.51 -7.39 -22.01
CA ASN A 330 -17.83 -8.77 -22.26
C ASN A 330 -18.58 -8.90 -23.61
N ALA A 331 -17.96 -9.55 -24.58
CA ALA A 331 -18.57 -9.75 -25.90
C ALA A 331 -19.85 -10.59 -25.84
N ASN A 332 -19.92 -11.54 -24.91
CA ASN A 332 -21.01 -12.50 -24.81
C ASN A 332 -22.24 -11.94 -24.10
N THR A 333 -22.05 -11.20 -23.01
CA THR A 333 -23.14 -10.66 -22.18
C THR A 333 -23.44 -9.19 -22.45
N ARG A 334 -22.65 -8.52 -23.31
CA ARG A 334 -22.71 -7.07 -23.57
C ARG A 334 -22.55 -6.23 -22.29
N ALA A 335 -22.02 -6.82 -21.22
CA ALA A 335 -21.75 -6.20 -19.93
C ALA A 335 -20.43 -5.42 -19.94
N LEU A 336 -20.30 -4.48 -19.01
CA LEU A 336 -19.08 -3.74 -18.75
C LEU A 336 -18.38 -4.34 -17.53
N ASP A 337 -17.23 -4.95 -17.74
CA ASP A 337 -16.44 -5.58 -16.69
C ASP A 337 -15.33 -4.62 -16.25
N ILE A 338 -15.35 -4.21 -14.99
CA ILE A 338 -14.32 -3.39 -14.37
C ILE A 338 -13.44 -4.33 -13.55
N HIS A 339 -12.15 -4.36 -13.86
CA HIS A 339 -11.17 -5.16 -13.17
C HIS A 339 -10.17 -4.27 -12.45
N ALA A 340 -9.69 -4.73 -11.31
CA ALA A 340 -8.58 -4.14 -10.57
C ALA A 340 -7.56 -5.23 -10.28
N GLY A 341 -6.28 -4.95 -10.55
CA GLY A 341 -5.15 -5.82 -10.27
C GLY A 341 -4.16 -5.13 -9.34
N LEU A 342 -3.67 -5.87 -8.34
CA LEU A 342 -2.66 -5.44 -7.40
C LEU A 342 -1.52 -6.46 -7.40
N ASP A 343 -0.35 -6.01 -7.82
CA ASP A 343 0.89 -6.77 -7.77
C ASP A 343 1.66 -6.41 -6.50
N PHE A 344 1.57 -7.27 -5.48
CA PHE A 344 2.11 -6.98 -4.17
C PHE A 344 2.90 -8.15 -3.59
N ALA A 345 3.98 -7.82 -2.91
CA ALA A 345 4.80 -8.76 -2.18
C ALA A 345 5.10 -8.20 -0.79
N VAL A 346 4.98 -9.03 0.23
CA VAL A 346 5.46 -8.74 1.57
C VAL A 346 6.20 -9.95 2.11
N GLY A 347 7.31 -9.73 2.80
CA GLY A 347 8.08 -10.83 3.37
C GLY A 347 9.05 -10.36 4.44
N ALA A 348 9.32 -11.26 5.38
CA ALA A 348 10.30 -11.04 6.42
C ALA A 348 11.70 -11.34 5.87
N ILE A 349 12.64 -10.45 6.15
CA ILE A 349 14.03 -10.55 5.70
C ILE A 349 15.00 -10.66 6.87
N ASP A 350 14.62 -10.20 8.07
CA ASP A 350 15.47 -10.22 9.25
C ASP A 350 14.67 -10.18 10.55
N TYR A 351 14.98 -11.08 11.49
CA TYR A 351 14.34 -11.14 12.80
C TYR A 351 14.90 -10.12 13.81
N ARG A 352 16.12 -9.62 13.61
CA ARG A 352 16.87 -8.84 14.64
C ARG A 352 16.33 -7.44 14.87
N GLY A 353 15.75 -6.82 13.84
CA GLY A 353 15.13 -5.51 13.93
C GLY A 353 13.69 -5.54 14.42
N ALA A 354 13.17 -6.70 14.82
CA ALA A 354 11.79 -6.88 15.28
C ALA A 354 11.77 -7.54 16.66
N TYR A 355 10.74 -7.26 17.46
CA TYR A 355 10.46 -7.95 18.71
C TYR A 355 8.95 -8.11 18.89
N CYS A 356 8.51 -9.27 19.38
CA CYS A 356 7.11 -9.59 19.61
C CYS A 356 6.85 -9.89 21.09
N ASN A 357 5.77 -9.34 21.62
CA ASN A 357 5.17 -9.78 22.87
C ASN A 357 3.74 -10.25 22.58
N PRO A 358 3.35 -11.47 22.99
CA PRO A 358 2.02 -11.99 22.72
C PRO A 358 0.90 -11.29 23.52
N GLY A 359 1.24 -10.41 24.47
CA GLY A 359 0.28 -9.68 25.31
C GLY A 359 -0.26 -10.52 26.47
N ALA A 360 -0.85 -9.84 27.45
CA ALA A 360 -1.42 -10.48 28.65
C ALA A 360 -2.80 -11.11 28.40
#